data_AF-A0A0U5JB88-F1
#
_entry.id   AF-A0A0U5JB88-F1
#
_cell.length_a   1.000
_cell.length_b   1.000
_cell.length_c   1.000
_cell.angle_alpha   90.00
_cell.angle_beta   90.00
_cell.angle_gamma   90.00
#
_symmetry.space_group_name_H-M   'P 1'
#
loop_
_entity.id
_entity.type
_entity.pdbx_description
1 polymer ?
#
loop_
_entity_poly.entity_id
_entity_poly.type
_entity_poly.pdbx_seq_one_letter_code
_entity_poly.pdbx_strand_id
1 'polypeptide(L)'
;MNMRRFNLQYRGSLIWLIFWVIVFFPIAFVLLFTASTFEINRSTYSFYYNGSRFWLCFWVLVFFPIAFILLFVNGLSVTVDKLPGQSNFDA
;
A
#
# COMPACT_ATOMS: atom_id res chain seq x y z
N MET A 1 -13.85 24.83 11.87
CA MET A 1 -13.78 23.38 11.64
C MET A 1 -12.53 23.07 10.82
N ASN A 2 -11.55 22.37 11.39
CA ASN A 2 -10.30 22.06 10.73
C ASN A 2 -10.52 20.85 9.80
N MET A 3 -10.75 21.10 8.51
CA MET A 3 -10.99 20.04 7.52
C MET A 3 -9.69 19.27 7.30
N ARG A 4 -9.55 18.13 7.98
CA ARG A 4 -8.49 17.17 7.69
C ARG A 4 -8.70 16.62 6.27
N ARG A 5 -7.98 17.17 5.30
CA ARG A 5 -7.95 16.64 3.94
C ARG A 5 -7.13 15.34 3.95
N PHE A 6 -7.83 14.22 3.87
CA PHE A 6 -7.22 12.92 3.63
C PHE A 6 -7.00 12.81 2.13
N ASN A 7 -5.75 12.93 1.68
CA ASN A 7 -5.43 12.78 0.27
C ASN A 7 -4.97 11.34 0.04
N LEU A 8 -5.92 10.50 -0.36
CA LEU A 8 -5.66 9.13 -0.78
C LEU A 8 -5.06 9.19 -2.20
N GLN A 9 -3.73 9.24 -2.28
CA GLN A 9 -3.02 9.20 -3.55
C GLN A 9 -2.63 7.77 -3.86
N TYR A 10 -3.24 7.19 -4.90
CA TYR A 10 -2.77 5.93 -5.47
C TYR A 10 -1.60 6.23 -6.40
N ARG A 11 -0.38 5.83 -6.01
CA ARG A 11 0.83 6.08 -6.80
C ARG A 11 0.97 5.13 -8.01
N GLY A 12 0.13 4.11 -8.09
CA GLY A 12 0.05 3.18 -9.21
C GLY A 12 -0.84 3.68 -10.35
N SER A 13 -0.86 2.96 -11.48
CA SER A 13 -1.77 3.28 -12.57
C SER A 13 -3.20 2.86 -12.22
N LEU A 14 -4.07 3.85 -11.98
CA LEU A 14 -5.50 3.64 -11.69
C LEU A 14 -6.20 2.87 -12.80
N ILE A 15 -5.85 3.15 -14.06
CA ILE A 15 -6.37 2.45 -15.24
C ILE A 15 -5.95 0.98 -15.22
N TRP A 16 -4.70 0.71 -14.85
CA TRP A 16 -4.20 -0.66 -14.72
C TRP A 16 -4.90 -1.41 -13.59
N LEU A 17 -5.12 -0.75 -12.44
CA LEU A 17 -5.89 -1.31 -11.33
C LEU A 17 -7.29 -1.71 -11.79
N ILE A 18 -8.03 -0.81 -12.44
CA ILE A 18 -9.40 -1.04 -12.91
C ILE A 18 -9.45 -2.21 -13.91
N PHE A 19 -8.47 -2.30 -14.81
CA PHE A 19 -8.34 -3.42 -15.74
C PHE A 19 -8.26 -4.77 -15.00
N TRP A 20 -7.39 -4.87 -13.99
CA TRP A 20 -7.26 -6.10 -13.21
C TRP A 20 -8.49 -6.38 -12.33
N VAL A 21 -9.23 -5.37 -11.87
CA VAL A 21 -10.47 -5.60 -11.09
C VAL A 21 -11.49 -6.39 -11.93
N ILE A 22 -11.62 -6.04 -13.21
CA ILE A 22 -12.58 -6.66 -14.13
C ILE A 22 -12.10 -8.05 -14.57
N VAL A 23 -10.80 -8.19 -14.86
CA VAL A 23 -10.23 -9.44 -15.38
C VAL A 23 -9.98 -10.47 -14.29
N PHE A 24 -9.39 -10.05 -13.17
CA PHE A 24 -8.99 -10.94 -12.08
C PHE A 24 -8.87 -10.17 -10.75
N PHE A 25 -10.00 -10.06 -10.05
CA PHE A 25 -10.13 -9.36 -8.78
C PHE A 25 -9.01 -9.62 -7.76
N PRO A 26 -8.52 -10.86 -7.55
CA PRO A 26 -7.45 -11.14 -6.59
C PRO A 26 -6.16 -10.33 -6.85
N ILE A 27 -5.78 -10.14 -8.11
CA ILE A 27 -4.57 -9.38 -8.48
C ILE A 27 -4.78 -7.89 -8.21
N ALA A 28 -5.95 -7.36 -8.53
CA ALA A 28 -6.27 -5.97 -8.27
C ALA A 28 -6.25 -5.64 -6.78
N PHE A 29 -6.78 -6.52 -5.94
CA PHE A 29 -6.77 -6.35 -4.48
C PHE A 29 -5.34 -6.19 -3.95
N VAL A 30 -4.42 -7.05 -4.41
CA VAL A 30 -3.01 -7.00 -4.02
C VAL A 30 -2.31 -5.75 -4.52
N LEU A 31 -2.55 -5.35 -5.78
CA LEU A 31 -2.03 -4.12 -6.36
C LEU A 31 -2.52 -2.88 -5.60
N LEU A 32 -3.79 -2.88 -5.16
CA LEU A 32 -4.35 -1.80 -4.36
C LEU A 32 -3.60 -1.69 -3.03
N PHE A 33 -3.49 -2.79 -2.29
CA PHE A 33 -2.83 -2.81 -0.99
C PHE A 33 -1.35 -2.41 -1.08
N THR A 34 -0.63 -2.94 -2.07
CA THR A 34 0.83 -2.71 -2.19
C THR A 34 1.18 -1.35 -2.78
N ALA A 35 0.30 -0.73 -3.56
CA ALA A 35 0.54 0.58 -4.18
C ALA A 35 -0.30 1.72 -3.57
N SER A 36 -0.99 1.44 -2.47
CA SER A 36 -1.68 2.46 -1.68
C SER A 36 -0.69 3.25 -0.85
N THR A 37 -0.64 4.56 -1.09
CA THR A 37 0.09 5.52 -0.26
C THR A 37 -0.93 6.44 0.39
N PHE A 38 -0.85 6.59 1.70
CA PHE A 38 -1.78 7.43 2.45
C PHE A 38 -1.04 8.70 2.87
N GLU A 39 -1.46 9.84 2.36
CA GLU A 39 -0.94 11.13 2.82
C GLU A 39 -1.83 11.63 3.97
N ILE A 40 -1.31 11.54 5.20
CA ILE A 40 -2.01 12.06 6.39
C ILE A 40 -1.15 13.16 6.99
N ASN A 41 -1.68 14.38 7.01
CA ASN A 41 -1.11 15.52 7.74
C ASN A 41 0.38 15.79 7.41
N ARG A 42 0.70 15.90 6.11
CA ARG A 42 2.07 16.08 5.56
C ARG A 42 3.06 14.94 5.81
N SER A 43 2.62 13.83 6.40
CA SER A 43 3.40 12.60 6.50
C SER A 43 2.91 11.62 5.45
N THR A 44 3.82 11.16 4.59
CA THR A 44 3.49 10.15 3.58
C THR A 44 3.66 8.79 4.22
N TYR A 45 2.56 8.09 4.44
CA TYR A 45 2.54 6.71 4.91
C TYR A 45 2.54 5.81 3.68
N SER A 46 3.69 5.25 3.34
CA SER A 46 3.80 4.27 2.27
C SER A 46 3.65 2.86 2.84
N PHE A 47 2.65 2.13 2.36
CA PHE A 47 2.49 0.72 2.68
C PHE A 47 3.41 -0.06 1.76
N TYR A 48 4.50 -0.59 2.32
CA TYR A 48 5.45 -1.41 1.59
C TYR A 48 5.38 -2.84 2.10
N TYR A 49 5.11 -3.77 1.19
CA TYR A 49 5.23 -5.18 1.48
C TYR A 49 6.72 -5.55 1.48
N ASN A 50 7.24 -5.99 2.64
CA ASN A 50 8.65 -6.34 2.80
C ASN A 50 8.96 -7.77 2.29
N GLY A 51 7.92 -8.58 2.06
CA GLY A 51 8.07 -9.93 1.51
C GLY A 51 8.26 -9.96 0.00
N SER A 52 8.43 -11.18 -0.54
CA SER A 52 8.55 -11.38 -1.99
C SER A 52 7.22 -11.11 -2.70
N ARG A 53 7.16 -10.04 -3.49
CA ARG A 53 5.99 -9.71 -4.34
C ARG A 53 5.68 -10.81 -5.33
N PHE A 54 6.70 -11.48 -5.85
CA PHE A 54 6.52 -12.61 -6.78
C PHE A 54 5.83 -13.78 -6.08
N TRP A 55 6.26 -14.10 -4.85
CA TRP A 55 5.65 -15.15 -4.05
C TRP A 55 4.20 -14.82 -3.71
N LEU A 56 3.92 -13.59 -3.33
CA LEU A 56 2.56 -13.14 -3.06
C LEU A 56 1.68 -13.21 -4.32
N CYS A 57 2.14 -12.71 -5.47
CA CYS A 57 1.42 -12.85 -6.75
C CYS A 57 1.16 -14.31 -7.15
N PHE A 58 2.12 -15.20 -6.93
CA PHE A 58 1.96 -16.63 -7.20
C PHE A 58 0.80 -17.22 -6.37
N TRP A 59 0.78 -16.94 -5.06
CA TRP A 59 -0.31 -17.41 -4.20
C TRP A 59 -1.64 -16.74 -4.50
N VAL A 60 -1.67 -15.50 -4.97
CA VAL A 60 -2.90 -14.81 -5.39
C VAL A 60 -3.55 -15.53 -6.58
N LEU A 61 -2.74 -16.00 -7.53
CA LEU A 61 -3.20 -16.75 -8.70
C LEU A 61 -3.62 -18.18 -8.35
N VAL A 62 -2.87 -18.85 -7.49
CA VAL A 62 -3.09 -20.28 -7.16
C VAL A 62 -4.17 -20.45 -6.10
N PHE A 63 -4.13 -19.67 -5.02
CA PHE A 63 -5.04 -19.80 -3.90
C PHE A 63 -5.12 -18.51 -3.07
N PHE A 64 -6.08 -17.65 -3.40
CA PHE A 64 -6.28 -16.33 -2.78
C PHE A 64 -6.23 -16.30 -1.24
N PRO A 65 -6.80 -17.26 -0.49
CA PRO A 65 -6.72 -17.25 0.98
C PRO A 65 -5.28 -17.30 1.52
N ILE A 66 -4.39 -18.02 0.84
CA ILE A 66 -2.97 -18.12 1.25
C ILE A 66 -2.28 -16.77 1.04
N ALA A 67 -2.57 -16.06 -0.05
CA ALA A 67 -2.03 -14.72 -0.28
C ALA A 67 -2.37 -13.75 0.86
N PHE A 68 -3.58 -13.84 1.40
CA PHE A 68 -4.02 -13.06 2.56
C PHE A 68 -3.14 -13.35 3.78
N ILE A 69 -2.91 -14.63 4.08
CA ILE A 69 -2.04 -15.05 5.19
C ILE A 69 -0.62 -14.51 4.98
N LEU A 70 -0.07 -14.62 3.76
CA LEU A 70 1.27 -14.12 3.44
C LEU A 70 1.41 -12.60 3.59
N LEU A 71 0.34 -11.86 3.29
CA LEU A 71 0.29 -10.41 3.44
C LEU A 71 0.40 -10.00 4.91
N PHE A 72 -0.30 -10.72 5.80
CA PHE A 72 -0.21 -10.51 7.25
C PHE A 72 1.10 -11.03 7.86
N VAL A 73 1.58 -12.20 7.45
CA VAL A 73 2.77 -12.85 8.03
C VAL A 73 4.07 -12.14 7.65
N ASN A 74 4.22 -11.68 6.41
CA ASN A 74 5.43 -10.97 5.99
C ASN A 74 5.44 -9.48 6.40
N GLY A 75 4.31 -8.99 6.93
CA GLY A 75 4.17 -7.62 7.39
C GLY A 75 3.99 -6.62 6.25
N LEU A 76 2.88 -5.90 6.31
CA LEU A 76 2.79 -4.58 5.68
C LEU A 76 3.58 -3.61 6.55
N SER A 77 4.78 -3.26 6.10
CA SER A 77 5.56 -2.22 6.76
C SER A 77 5.02 -0.87 6.33
N VAL A 78 4.75 -0.01 7.30
CA VAL A 78 4.34 1.37 7.05
C VAL A 78 5.56 2.24 7.27
N THR A 79 6.16 2.71 6.18
CA THR A 79 7.22 3.71 6.29
C THR A 79 6.57 5.08 6.38
N VAL A 80 6.87 5.80 7.46
CA VAL A 80 6.48 7.19 7.64
C VAL A 80 7.62 8.04 7.11
N ASP A 81 7.50 8.53 5.87
CA ASP A 81 8.43 9.52 5.37
C ASP A 81 8.14 10.85 6.08
N LYS A 82 8.90 11.14 7.14
CA LYS A 82 8.95 12.48 7.74
C LYS A 82 9.64 13.41 6.75
N LEU A 83 8.97 14.50 6.39
CA LEU A 83 9.57 15.57 5.59
C LEU A 83 10.89 16.05 6.24
N PRO A 84 11.95 16.33 5.45
CA PRO A 84 13.23 16.82 5.95
C PRO A 84 13.05 18.26 6.47
N GLY A 85 12.67 18.40 7.74
CA GLY A 85 12.41 19.71 8.35
C GLY A 85 11.96 19.69 9.81
N GLN A 86 12.06 18.55 10.50
CA GLN A 86 11.65 18.41 11.90
C GLN A 86 12.75 17.67 12.69
N SER A 87 13.93 18.29 12.79
CA SER A 87 15.09 17.74 13.50
C SER A 87 15.82 18.76 14.37
N ASN A 88 15.16 19.85 14.80
CA ASN A 88 15.85 20.92 15.56
C ASN A 88 14.96 21.62 16.61
N PHE A 89 14.10 20.90 17.34
CA PHE A 89 13.37 21.54 18.47
C PHE A 89 13.24 20.70 19.75
N ASP A 90 13.99 19.61 19.89
CA ASP A 90 14.05 18.86 21.15
C ASP A 90 15.52 18.79 21.62
N ALA A 91 16.02 19.93 22.11
CA ALA A 91 17.25 20.07 22.90
C ALA A 91 16.88 20.60 24.29
#